data_AF-A0A3T1D0W7-F1
#
_entry.id   AF-A0A3T1D0W7-F1
#
_cell.length_a   1.000
_cell.length_b   1.000
_cell.length_c   1.000
_cell.angle_alpha   90.00
_cell.angle_beta   90.00
_cell.angle_gamma   90.00
#
_symmetry.space_group_name_H-M   'P 1'
#
loop_
_entity.id
_entity.type
_entity.pdbx_description
1 polymer ?
#
loop_
_entity_poly.entity_id
_entity_poly.type
_entity_poly.pdbx_seq_one_letter_code
_entity_poly.pdbx_strand_id
1 'polypeptide(L)'
;METIEGRMNEMLFRLKQEVSSDFSSLAVIDRRERIARWTWASGNINERYLSIYPRRGQGLEGEIIKVGRGIAWNKADSMNRGLNPGYSIMLAEQLLSAFAAPVIGSQDILGVLMVGDRRERIYGAIDREIVERAAQAIAGSILDLI
;
A
#
# COMPACT_ATOMS: atom_id res chain seq x y z
N MET A 1 8.98 -21.44 15.07
CA MET A 1 9.51 -20.06 14.99
C MET A 1 8.70 -19.36 13.92
N GLU A 2 7.98 -18.29 14.25
CA GLU A 2 7.20 -17.53 13.27
C GLU A 2 8.17 -16.79 12.34
N THR A 3 8.00 -16.93 11.02
CA THR A 3 8.81 -16.19 10.04
C THR A 3 8.24 -14.80 9.83
N ILE A 4 9.10 -13.83 9.47
CA ILE A 4 8.67 -12.46 9.17
C ILE A 4 7.64 -12.42 8.04
N GLU A 5 7.81 -13.28 7.03
CA GLU A 5 6.86 -13.43 5.93
C GLU A 5 5.47 -13.89 6.42
N GLY A 6 5.44 -14.89 7.30
CA GLY A 6 4.19 -15.36 7.91
C GLY A 6 3.48 -14.24 8.67
N ARG A 7 4.23 -13.49 9.47
CA ARG A 7 3.69 -12.33 10.21
C ARG A 7 3.15 -11.25 9.29
N MET A 8 3.89 -10.85 8.26
CA MET A 8 3.46 -9.82 7.32
C MET A 8 2.19 -10.24 6.57
N ASN A 9 2.14 -11.48 6.11
CA ASN A 9 0.97 -12.03 5.43
C ASN A 9 -0.27 -12.06 6.35
N GLU A 10 -0.10 -12.43 7.62
CA GLU A 10 -1.18 -12.41 8.59
C GLU A 10 -1.67 -10.99 8.89
N MET A 11 -0.77 -10.03 9.09
CA MET A 11 -1.12 -8.63 9.32
C MET A 11 -1.91 -8.04 8.13
N LEU A 12 -1.44 -8.29 6.91
CA LEU A 12 -2.13 -7.85 5.68
C LEU A 12 -3.50 -8.53 5.53
N PHE A 13 -3.58 -9.84 5.81
CA PHE A 13 -4.85 -10.56 5.79
C PHE A 13 -5.85 -9.97 6.78
N ARG A 14 -5.44 -9.72 8.03
CA ARG A 14 -6.30 -9.13 9.07
C ARG A 14 -6.75 -7.72 8.70
N LEU A 15 -5.83 -6.86 8.25
CA LEU A 15 -6.15 -5.50 7.80
C LEU A 15 -7.21 -5.50 6.70
N LYS A 16 -7.04 -6.37 5.70
CA LYS A 16 -7.98 -6.53 4.60
C LYS A 16 -9.39 -6.87 5.12
N GLN A 17 -9.48 -7.81 6.07
CA GLN A 17 -10.75 -8.20 6.68
C GLN A 17 -11.39 -7.06 7.49
N GLU A 18 -10.59 -6.38 8.32
CA GLU A 18 -11.05 -5.30 9.18
C GLU A 18 -11.63 -4.12 8.37
N VAL A 19 -10.98 -3.77 7.27
CA VAL A 19 -11.45 -2.70 6.35
C VAL A 19 -12.46 -3.23 5.31
N SER A 20 -12.73 -4.54 5.31
CA SER A 20 -13.59 -5.21 4.31
C SER A 20 -13.21 -4.85 2.87
N SER A 21 -11.91 -4.88 2.57
CA SER A 21 -11.36 -4.60 1.24
C SER A 21 -11.03 -5.90 0.49
N ASP A 22 -10.95 -5.83 -0.84
CA ASP A 22 -10.54 -6.98 -1.66
C ASP A 22 -9.03 -7.29 -1.57
N PHE A 23 -8.23 -6.27 -1.28
CA PHE A 23 -6.77 -6.32 -1.36
C PHE A 23 -6.10 -5.51 -0.24
N SER A 24 -4.94 -5.98 0.21
CA SER A 24 -3.99 -5.19 1.01
C SER A 24 -2.56 -5.52 0.62
N SER A 25 -1.64 -4.56 0.73
CA SER A 25 -0.23 -4.77 0.37
C SER A 25 0.69 -3.80 1.08
N LEU A 26 1.94 -4.23 1.25
CA LEU A 26 3.02 -3.46 1.84
C LEU A 26 4.15 -3.31 0.83
N ALA A 27 4.50 -2.07 0.53
CA ALA A 27 5.75 -1.71 -0.13
C ALA A 27 6.81 -1.34 0.90
N VAL A 28 8.02 -1.87 0.78
CA VAL A 28 9.17 -1.55 1.65
C VAL A 28 10.19 -0.76 0.87
N ILE A 29 10.76 0.28 1.49
CA ILE A 29 11.84 1.05 0.90
C ILE A 29 13.14 0.26 0.94
N ASP A 30 13.68 -0.03 -0.23
CA ASP A 30 15.06 -0.44 -0.39
C ASP A 30 15.97 0.77 -0.08
N ARG A 31 16.74 0.70 1.02
CA ARG A 31 17.61 1.80 1.45
C ARG A 31 18.72 2.11 0.45
N ARG A 32 19.24 1.11 -0.27
CA ARG A 32 20.32 1.26 -1.25
C ARG A 32 19.79 1.92 -2.52
N GLU A 33 18.65 1.46 -3.00
CA GLU A 33 18.06 1.94 -4.25
C GLU A 33 17.13 3.15 -4.06
N ARG A 34 16.76 3.48 -2.81
CA ARG A 34 15.84 4.56 -2.42
C ARG A 34 14.54 4.52 -3.23
N ILE A 35 14.02 3.31 -3.41
CA ILE A 35 12.74 3.02 -4.07
C ILE A 35 11.91 2.09 -3.18
N ALA A 36 10.59 2.26 -3.17
CA ALA A 36 9.68 1.38 -2.45
C ALA A 36 9.20 0.25 -3.37
N ARG A 37 9.28 -0.99 -2.92
CA ARG A 37 8.87 -2.17 -3.69
C ARG A 37 7.75 -2.92 -2.98
N TRP A 38 6.67 -3.21 -3.69
CA TRP A 38 5.60 -4.07 -3.20
C TRP A 38 6.19 -5.45 -2.90
N THR A 39 6.19 -5.81 -1.61
CA THR A 39 6.93 -6.98 -1.10
C THR A 39 5.97 -8.07 -0.65
N TRP A 40 4.85 -7.70 -0.02
CA TRP A 40 3.81 -8.63 0.42
C TRP A 40 2.44 -8.12 0.03
N ALA A 41 1.51 -9.04 -0.20
CA ALA A 41 0.12 -8.74 -0.48
C ALA A 41 -0.82 -9.81 0.08
N SER A 42 -2.07 -9.44 0.34
CA SER A 42 -3.15 -10.36 0.65
C SER A 42 -4.36 -10.05 -0.23
N GLY A 43 -4.99 -11.09 -0.78
CA GLY A 43 -6.11 -10.93 -1.72
C GLY A 43 -5.67 -10.52 -3.14
N ASN A 44 -4.38 -10.68 -3.45
CA ASN A 44 -3.85 -10.51 -4.79
C ASN A 44 -4.46 -11.55 -5.74
N ILE A 45 -4.80 -11.13 -6.96
CA ILE A 45 -5.33 -12.05 -8.00
C ILE A 45 -4.22 -12.66 -8.85
N ASN A 46 -3.00 -12.15 -8.72
CA ASN A 46 -1.81 -12.64 -9.39
C ASN A 46 -0.55 -12.15 -8.65
N GLU A 47 0.63 -12.52 -9.13
CA GLU A 47 1.92 -12.14 -8.54
C GLU A 47 2.64 -11.01 -9.29
N ARG A 48 1.98 -10.37 -10.28
CA ARG A 48 2.60 -9.29 -11.09
C ARG A 48 2.98 -8.08 -10.25
N TYR A 49 2.38 -7.90 -9.07
CA TYR A 49 2.77 -6.84 -8.14
C TYR A 49 4.26 -6.92 -7.75
N LEU A 50 4.83 -8.14 -7.66
CA LEU A 50 6.25 -8.36 -7.36
C LEU A 50 7.17 -7.89 -8.49
N SER A 51 6.65 -7.80 -9.73
CA SER A 51 7.38 -7.33 -10.91
C SER A 51 7.27 -5.82 -11.11
N ILE A 52 6.53 -5.11 -10.26
CA ILE A 52 6.43 -3.65 -10.34
C ILE A 52 7.78 -3.06 -9.93
N TYR A 53 8.47 -2.47 -10.91
CA TYR A 53 9.70 -1.73 -10.69
C TYR A 53 9.41 -0.22 -10.76
N PRO A 54 9.35 0.48 -9.61
CA PRO A 54 9.10 1.91 -9.62
C PRO A 54 10.31 2.68 -10.15
N ARG A 55 10.02 3.75 -10.88
CA ARG A 55 11.00 4.83 -11.05
C ARG A 55 10.98 5.69 -9.78
N ARG A 56 12.15 6.20 -9.37
CA ARG A 56 12.26 7.07 -8.18
C ARG A 56 11.23 8.20 -8.21
N GLY A 57 10.45 8.32 -7.15
CA GLY A 57 9.41 9.35 -6.99
C GLY A 57 8.18 9.20 -7.87
N GLN A 58 8.00 8.05 -8.54
CA GLN A 58 6.81 7.74 -9.35
C GLN A 58 5.98 6.64 -8.69
N GLY A 59 4.77 6.40 -9.22
CA GLY A 59 3.84 5.43 -8.68
C GLY A 59 3.11 5.94 -7.44
N LEU A 60 2.20 5.11 -6.91
CA LEU A 60 1.43 5.45 -5.71
C LEU A 60 2.37 5.54 -4.50
N GLU A 61 3.29 4.58 -4.41
CA GLU A 61 4.30 4.53 -3.37
C GLU A 61 5.19 5.78 -3.36
N GLY A 62 5.64 6.25 -4.53
CA GLY A 62 6.44 7.47 -4.65
C GLY A 62 5.66 8.72 -4.24
N GLU A 63 4.36 8.78 -4.58
CA GLU A 63 3.50 9.89 -4.20
C GLU A 63 3.24 9.93 -2.68
N ILE A 64 2.92 8.80 -2.07
CA ILE A 64 2.76 8.69 -0.61
C ILE A 64 4.04 9.11 0.12
N ILE A 65 5.20 8.66 -0.34
CA ILE A 65 6.49 9.03 0.25
C ILE A 65 6.74 10.54 0.14
N LYS A 66 6.43 11.13 -1.02
CA LYS A 66 6.63 12.56 -1.26
C LYS A 66 5.69 13.43 -0.40
N VAL A 67 4.42 13.03 -0.27
CA VAL A 67 3.41 13.81 0.46
C VAL A 67 3.51 13.56 1.97
N GLY A 68 3.94 12.38 2.39
CA GLY A 68 4.13 12.01 3.80
C GLY A 68 2.82 11.82 4.57
N ARG A 69 1.69 11.59 3.89
CA ARG A 69 0.38 11.32 4.52
C ARG A 69 -0.47 10.40 3.67
N GLY A 70 -1.57 9.91 4.26
CA GLY A 70 -2.51 9.05 3.56
C GLY A 70 -3.15 9.71 2.33
N ILE A 71 -3.30 8.93 1.25
CA ILE A 71 -3.96 9.36 0.01
C ILE A 71 -5.03 8.32 -0.35
N ALA A 72 -6.25 8.83 -0.59
CA ALA A 72 -7.32 8.06 -1.18
C ALA A 72 -7.31 8.25 -2.68
N TRP A 73 -7.51 7.17 -3.41
CA TRP A 73 -7.65 7.17 -4.86
C TRP A 73 -8.93 6.45 -5.26
N ASN A 74 -9.65 6.98 -6.24
CA ASN A 74 -10.68 6.24 -6.95
C ASN A 74 -10.62 6.57 -8.46
N LYS A 75 -11.07 5.61 -9.27
CA LYS A 75 -11.00 5.68 -10.73
C LYS A 75 -11.91 6.78 -11.30
N ALA A 76 -13.11 6.93 -10.75
CA ALA A 76 -14.09 7.93 -11.20
C ALA A 76 -13.51 9.36 -11.12
N ASP A 77 -12.92 9.74 -9.99
CA ASP A 77 -12.28 11.04 -9.79
C ASP A 77 -11.09 11.25 -10.72
N SER A 78 -10.30 10.19 -10.96
CA SER A 78 -9.16 10.27 -11.89
C SER A 78 -9.61 10.50 -13.34
N MET A 79 -10.66 9.79 -13.78
CA MET A 79 -11.25 9.97 -15.11
C MET A 79 -11.86 11.36 -15.27
N ASN A 80 -12.58 11.85 -14.26
CA ASN A 80 -13.16 13.21 -14.27
C ASN A 80 -12.11 14.31 -14.38
N ARG A 81 -10.87 14.04 -13.94
CA ARG A 81 -9.73 14.97 -14.04
C ARG A 81 -8.89 14.78 -15.31
N GLY A 82 -9.28 13.87 -16.21
CA GLY A 82 -8.54 13.58 -17.45
C GLY A 82 -7.17 12.93 -17.23
N LEU A 83 -6.96 12.26 -16.09
CA LEU A 83 -5.70 11.61 -15.74
C LEU A 83 -5.67 10.15 -16.27
N ASN A 84 -4.56 9.75 -16.88
CA ASN A 84 -4.31 8.41 -17.46
C ASN A 84 -4.06 7.32 -16.37
N PRO A 85 -4.03 6.02 -16.70
CA PRO A 85 -4.99 4.97 -16.32
C PRO A 85 -4.90 4.42 -14.87
N GLY A 86 -4.25 5.12 -13.94
CA GLY A 86 -4.05 4.65 -12.57
C GLY A 86 -2.67 4.02 -12.35
N TYR A 87 -2.26 3.87 -11.08
CA TYR A 87 -0.93 3.40 -10.71
C TYR A 87 -0.71 1.92 -11.08
N SER A 88 0.55 1.51 -11.26
CA SER A 88 0.90 0.13 -11.66
C SER A 88 0.30 -0.94 -10.75
N ILE A 89 0.26 -0.71 -9.43
CA ILE A 89 -0.35 -1.64 -8.47
C ILE A 89 -1.86 -1.76 -8.68
N MET A 90 -2.53 -0.64 -9.00
CA MET A 90 -3.96 -0.61 -9.30
C MET A 90 -4.28 -1.40 -10.57
N LEU A 91 -3.45 -1.23 -11.60
CA LEU A 91 -3.58 -1.97 -12.86
C LEU A 91 -3.30 -3.47 -12.70
N ALA A 92 -2.24 -3.82 -11.96
CA ALA A 92 -1.85 -5.22 -11.72
C ALA A 92 -2.95 -6.00 -10.98
N GLU A 93 -3.64 -5.34 -10.05
CA GLU A 93 -4.65 -5.96 -9.19
C GLU A 93 -6.10 -5.64 -9.57
N GLN A 94 -6.29 -4.91 -10.67
CA GLN A 94 -7.61 -4.46 -11.17
C GLN A 94 -8.41 -3.63 -10.14
N LEU A 95 -7.71 -2.82 -9.34
CA LEU A 95 -8.31 -1.99 -8.29
C LEU A 95 -8.95 -0.74 -8.91
N LEU A 96 -10.17 -0.43 -8.47
CA LEU A 96 -10.92 0.77 -8.86
C LEU A 96 -10.90 1.84 -7.78
N SER A 97 -10.54 1.46 -6.55
CA SER A 97 -10.35 2.38 -5.43
C SER A 97 -9.29 1.85 -4.47
N ALA A 98 -8.59 2.76 -3.78
CA ALA A 98 -7.59 2.41 -2.79
C ALA A 98 -7.41 3.52 -1.76
N PHE A 99 -6.88 3.13 -0.61
CA PHE A 99 -6.29 4.06 0.35
C PHE A 99 -4.91 3.55 0.74
N ALA A 100 -3.91 4.42 0.65
CA ALA A 100 -2.55 4.12 1.03
C ALA A 100 -2.07 5.11 2.10
N ALA A 101 -1.26 4.63 3.03
CA ALA A 101 -0.67 5.40 4.12
C ALA A 101 0.84 5.12 4.22
N PRO A 102 1.66 6.13 4.57
CA PRO A 102 3.08 5.91 4.81
C PRO A 102 3.30 5.07 6.07
N VAL A 103 4.24 4.13 6.01
CA VAL A 103 4.78 3.48 7.20
C VAL A 103 5.92 4.34 7.73
N ILE A 104 5.70 5.00 8.86
CA ILE A 104 6.63 6.00 9.40
C ILE A 104 7.49 5.36 10.50
N GLY A 105 8.80 5.42 10.34
CA GLY A 105 9.78 5.10 11.38
C GLY A 105 10.14 6.33 12.22
N SER A 106 11.18 6.22 13.05
CA SER A 106 11.58 7.30 13.96
C SER A 106 12.06 8.57 13.24
N GLN A 107 12.72 8.43 12.08
CA GLN A 107 13.32 9.56 11.36
C GLN A 107 12.96 9.61 9.87
N ASP A 108 12.40 8.53 9.32
CA ASP A 108 12.17 8.37 7.89
C ASP A 108 10.88 7.58 7.62
N ILE A 109 10.37 7.66 6.40
CA ILE A 109 9.36 6.73 5.88
C ILE A 109 10.07 5.40 5.55
N LEU A 110 9.52 4.29 6.03
CA LEU A 110 10.04 2.93 5.83
C LEU A 110 9.37 2.21 4.67
N GLY A 111 8.15 2.63 4.31
CA GLY A 111 7.35 1.94 3.31
C GLY A 111 5.97 2.57 3.12
N VAL A 112 5.10 1.85 2.42
CA VAL A 112 3.73 2.25 2.12
C VAL A 112 2.81 1.06 2.34
N LEU A 113 1.82 1.23 3.23
CA LEU A 113 0.76 0.26 3.45
C LEU A 113 -0.48 0.70 2.66
N MET A 114 -1.14 -0.25 2.01
CA MET A 114 -2.32 0.04 1.19
C MET A 114 -3.41 -1.01 1.38
N VAL A 115 -4.66 -0.54 1.25
CA VAL A 115 -5.84 -1.37 0.96
C VAL A 115 -6.47 -0.93 -0.35
N GLY A 116 -7.13 -1.86 -1.05
CA GLY A 116 -7.80 -1.56 -2.31
C GLY A 116 -8.98 -2.48 -2.60
N ASP A 117 -9.88 -1.97 -3.44
CA ASP A 117 -11.11 -2.64 -3.86
C ASP A 117 -11.23 -2.65 -5.40
N ARG A 118 -11.70 -3.77 -5.95
CA ARG A 118 -11.99 -3.95 -7.39
C ARG A 118 -13.35 -3.39 -7.79
N ARG A 119 -14.03 -2.78 -6.82
CA ARG A 119 -15.24 -1.96 -6.97
C ARG A 119 -14.93 -0.50 -6.64
N GLU A 120 -15.77 0.38 -7.13
CA GLU A 120 -15.72 1.78 -6.71
C GLU A 120 -16.14 1.90 -5.25
N ARG A 121 -15.27 2.52 -4.45
CA ARG A 121 -15.49 2.79 -3.03
C ARG A 121 -14.84 4.12 -2.66
N ILE A 122 -15.47 4.81 -1.72
CA ILE A 122 -14.87 5.92 -0.99
C ILE A 122 -14.47 5.39 0.38
N TYR A 123 -13.17 5.35 0.66
CA TYR A 123 -12.66 5.00 1.99
C TYR A 123 -13.04 6.10 2.98
N GLY A 124 -13.86 5.76 3.98
CA GLY A 124 -14.34 6.70 5.01
C GLY A 124 -13.28 6.98 6.08
N ALA A 125 -13.59 7.88 7.02
CA ALA A 125 -12.65 8.24 8.09
C ALA A 125 -12.22 7.02 8.94
N ILE A 126 -13.17 6.14 9.28
CA ILE A 126 -12.91 4.93 10.08
C ILE A 126 -11.96 3.99 9.33
N ASP A 127 -12.22 3.72 8.04
CA ASP A 127 -11.35 2.86 7.22
C ASP A 127 -9.92 3.41 7.16
N ARG A 128 -9.79 4.73 6.95
CA ARG A 128 -8.48 5.39 6.86
C ARG A 128 -7.73 5.31 8.19
N GLU A 129 -8.40 5.55 9.31
CA GLU A 129 -7.82 5.46 10.64
C GLU A 129 -7.32 4.03 10.93
N ILE A 130 -8.07 3.00 10.55
CA ILE A 130 -7.65 1.60 10.69
C ILE A 130 -6.35 1.36 9.92
N VAL A 131 -6.27 1.80 8.65
CA VAL A 131 -5.08 1.63 7.81
C VAL A 131 -3.89 2.42 8.36
N GLU A 132 -4.09 3.65 8.82
CA GLU A 132 -3.03 4.47 9.40
C GLU A 132 -2.49 3.89 10.71
N ARG A 133 -3.36 3.36 11.59
CA ARG A 133 -2.95 2.63 12.80
C ARG A 133 -2.18 1.36 12.46
N ALA A 134 -2.63 0.60 11.46
CA ALA A 134 -1.92 -0.58 10.99
C ALA A 134 -0.53 -0.23 10.41
N ALA A 135 -0.42 0.89 9.68
CA ALA A 135 0.85 1.38 9.16
C ALA A 135 1.83 1.71 10.29
N GLN A 136 1.37 2.34 11.38
CA GLN A 136 2.17 2.60 12.57
C GLN A 136 2.63 1.30 13.25
N ALA A 137 1.73 0.32 13.39
CA ALA A 137 2.07 -0.96 14.02
C ALA A 137 3.10 -1.79 13.21
N ILE A 138 3.02 -1.73 11.88
CA ILE A 138 3.96 -2.43 10.99
C ILE A 138 5.38 -1.87 11.06
N ALA A 139 5.55 -0.57 11.36
CA ALA A 139 6.86 0.08 11.37
C ALA A 139 7.90 -0.67 12.21
N GLY A 140 7.50 -1.17 13.39
CA GLY A 140 8.38 -1.95 14.26
C GLY A 140 8.85 -3.26 13.63
N SER A 141 7.99 -3.94 12.86
CA SER A 141 8.35 -5.19 12.19
C SER A 141 9.23 -4.97 10.95
N ILE A 142 9.09 -3.82 10.26
CA ILE A 142 9.97 -3.50 9.13
C ILE A 142 11.39 -3.22 9.60
N LEU A 143 11.57 -2.54 10.75
CA LEU A 143 12.89 -2.22 11.27
C LEU A 143 13.75 -3.46 11.55
N ASP A 144 13.14 -4.62 11.83
CA ASP A 144 13.86 -5.88 12.00
C ASP A 144 14.43 -6.45 10.68
N LEU A 145 14.08 -5.89 9.52
CA LEU A 145 14.52 -6.30 8.19
C LEU A 145 15.67 -5.48 7.60
N ILE A 146 16.00 -4.31 8.18
CA ILE A 146 16.84 -3.25 7.58
C ILE A 146 17.93 -2.71 8.49
#